data_AF-A0A5D0J9T8-F1
#
_entry.id   AF-A0A5D0J9T8-F1
#
_cell.length_a   1.000
_cell.length_b   1.000
_cell.length_c   1.000
_cell.angle_alpha   90.00
_cell.angle_beta   90.00
_cell.angle_gamma   90.00
#
_symmetry.space_group_name_H-M   'P 1'
#
loop_
_entity.id
_entity.type
_entity.pdbx_description
1 polymer ?
#
loop_
_entity_poly.entity_id
_entity_poly.type
_entity_poly.pdbx_seq_one_letter_code
_entity_poly.pdbx_strand_id
1 'polypeptide(L)'
;GKLGELTQEFDTVDIKVEEGNVQVSRSTDAKAHKAKHGLYRALVNNMIEGVSKGFTKELELVGVGYRASNQGQKLDLALGFS
;
A
#
# COMPACT_ATOMS: atom_id res chain seq x y z
N GLY A 1 -0.68 -11.15 8.54
CA GLY A 1 0.00 -10.30 9.55
C GLY A 1 -0.93 -10.03 10.72
N LYS A 2 -0.48 -9.28 11.73
CA LYS A 2 -1.28 -9.00 12.94
C LYS A 2 -2.57 -8.23 12.65
N LEU A 3 -2.55 -7.39 11.59
CA LEU A 3 -3.67 -6.52 11.22
C LEU A 3 -4.57 -7.08 10.12
N GLY A 4 -4.28 -8.29 9.63
CA GLY A 4 -5.06 -8.96 8.58
C GLY A 4 -4.21 -9.64 7.52
N GLU A 5 -4.85 -9.98 6.41
CA GLU A 5 -4.28 -10.66 5.25
C GLU A 5 -4.47 -9.80 3.98
N LEU A 6 -3.49 -9.85 3.08
CA LEU A 6 -3.54 -9.19 1.77
C LEU A 6 -3.13 -10.20 0.70
N THR A 7 -3.85 -10.20 -0.41
CA THR A 7 -3.61 -11.10 -1.53
C THR A 7 -3.28 -10.28 -2.77
N GLN A 8 -2.22 -10.67 -3.48
CA GLN A 8 -1.79 -10.02 -4.71
C GLN A 8 -1.43 -11.08 -5.74
N GLU A 9 -2.10 -11.05 -6.89
CA GLU A 9 -1.73 -11.87 -8.04
C GLU A 9 -0.48 -11.30 -8.71
N PHE A 10 0.41 -12.19 -9.15
CA PHE A 10 1.64 -11.84 -9.85
C PHE A 10 1.81 -12.69 -11.10
N ASP A 11 2.54 -12.14 -12.06
CA ASP A 11 2.77 -12.75 -13.37
C ASP A 11 4.18 -12.42 -13.86
N THR A 12 4.79 -13.34 -14.61
CA THR A 12 6.12 -13.23 -15.25
C THR A 12 7.32 -12.98 -14.32
N VAL A 13 7.14 -13.07 -13.00
CA VAL A 13 8.18 -13.01 -11.98
C VAL A 13 8.06 -14.21 -11.05
N ASP A 14 9.20 -14.70 -10.57
CA ASP A 14 9.24 -15.79 -9.60
C ASP A 14 9.38 -15.22 -8.20
N ILE A 15 8.56 -15.68 -7.27
CA ILE A 15 8.60 -15.26 -5.86
C ILE A 15 8.91 -16.47 -5.02
N LYS A 16 10.02 -16.40 -4.26
CA LYS A 16 10.45 -17.42 -3.31
C LYS A 16 10.45 -16.84 -1.90
N VAL A 17 10.06 -17.66 -0.93
CA VAL A 17 10.10 -17.31 0.49
C VAL A 17 11.08 -18.26 1.16
N GLU A 18 12.23 -17.73 1.58
CA GLU A 18 13.32 -18.49 2.19
C GLU A 18 13.80 -17.78 3.45
N GLU A 19 13.94 -18.51 4.56
CA GLU A 19 14.54 -18.02 5.81
C GLU A 19 13.93 -16.70 6.34
N GLY A 20 12.62 -16.52 6.17
CA GLY A 20 11.92 -15.30 6.61
C GLY A 20 12.11 -14.09 5.69
N ASN A 21 12.79 -14.27 4.55
CA ASN A 21 12.93 -13.27 3.50
C ASN A 21 12.10 -13.65 2.27
N VAL A 22 11.59 -12.64 1.57
CA VAL A 22 10.91 -12.83 0.28
C VAL A 22 11.83 -12.36 -0.83
N GLN A 23 12.22 -13.28 -1.70
CA GLN A 23 13.05 -13.01 -2.86
C GLN A 23 12.20 -13.03 -4.12
N VAL A 24 12.21 -11.91 -4.84
CA VAL A 24 11.59 -11.81 -6.17
C VAL A 24 12.72 -11.95 -7.20
N SER A 25 12.58 -12.86 -8.16
CA SER A 25 13.49 -13.03 -9.30
C SER A 25 12.75 -12.85 -10.62
N ARG A 26 13.52 -12.56 -11.68
CA ARG A 26 13.01 -12.42 -13.05
C ARG A 26 13.70 -13.45 -13.94
N SER A 27 12.95 -13.98 -14.89
CA SER A 27 13.45 -14.99 -15.85
C SER A 27 14.28 -14.37 -16.98
N THR A 28 14.04 -13.11 -17.35
CA THR A 28 14.78 -12.41 -18.41
C THR A 28 15.02 -10.93 -18.09
N ASP A 29 15.96 -10.31 -18.80
CA ASP A 29 16.28 -8.87 -18.70
C ASP A 29 15.48 -7.99 -19.67
N ALA A 30 14.41 -8.51 -20.28
CA ALA A 30 13.56 -7.67 -21.12
C ALA A 30 12.94 -6.54 -20.29
N LYS A 31 12.74 -5.37 -20.91
CA LYS A 31 12.29 -4.15 -20.23
C LYS A 31 11.00 -4.36 -19.41
N ALA A 32 10.06 -5.15 -19.93
CA ALA A 32 8.81 -5.47 -19.24
C ALA A 32 9.04 -6.28 -17.96
N HIS A 33 9.87 -7.33 -18.02
CA HIS A 33 10.20 -8.16 -16.84
C HIS A 33 10.96 -7.37 -15.78
N LYS A 34 11.88 -6.48 -16.19
CA LYS A 34 12.61 -5.61 -15.26
C LYS A 34 11.68 -4.64 -14.53
N ALA A 35 10.71 -4.04 -15.25
CA ALA A 35 9.73 -3.15 -14.64
C ALA A 35 8.81 -3.90 -13.65
N LYS A 36 8.29 -5.07 -14.05
CA LYS A 36 7.45 -5.91 -13.18
C LYS A 36 8.20 -6.40 -11.95
N HIS A 37 9.47 -6.76 -12.08
CA HIS A 37 10.32 -7.18 -10.95
C HIS A 37 10.38 -6.12 -9.84
N GLY A 38 10.66 -4.86 -10.21
CA GLY A 38 10.67 -3.76 -9.25
C GLY A 38 9.29 -3.46 -8.64
N LEU A 39 8.24 -3.53 -9.47
CA LEU A 39 6.85 -3.33 -9.03
C LEU A 39 6.44 -4.36 -7.97
N TYR A 40 6.58 -5.66 -8.26
CA TYR A 40 6.17 -6.72 -7.33
C TYR A 40 7.00 -6.72 -6.05
N ARG A 41 8.31 -6.42 -6.13
CA ARG A 41 9.15 -6.23 -4.95
C ARG A 41 8.58 -5.14 -4.03
N ALA A 42 8.20 -3.99 -4.60
CA ALA A 42 7.63 -2.88 -3.85
C ALA A 42 6.25 -3.23 -3.27
N LEU A 43 5.38 -3.86 -4.07
CA LEU A 43 4.05 -4.30 -3.61
C LEU A 43 4.15 -5.25 -2.43
N VAL A 44 4.98 -6.29 -2.52
CA VAL A 44 5.19 -7.26 -1.43
C VAL A 44 5.69 -6.57 -0.17
N ASN A 45 6.68 -5.69 -0.28
CA ASN A 45 7.17 -4.93 0.87
C ASN A 45 6.08 -4.07 1.51
N ASN A 46 5.29 -3.35 0.69
CA ASN A 46 4.20 -2.50 1.18
C ASN A 46 3.07 -3.32 1.81
N MET A 47 2.76 -4.51 1.29
CA MET A 47 1.79 -5.41 1.90
C MET A 47 2.25 -5.90 3.27
N ILE A 48 3.53 -6.32 3.40
CA ILE A 48 4.11 -6.76 4.67
C ILE A 48 4.06 -5.62 5.70
N GLU A 49 4.46 -4.41 5.29
CA GLU A 49 4.40 -3.23 6.16
C GLU A 49 2.95 -2.90 6.56
N GLY A 50 2.02 -2.97 5.61
CA GLY A 50 0.60 -2.71 5.85
C GLY A 50 -0.03 -3.68 6.86
N VAL A 51 0.22 -4.98 6.77
CA VAL A 51 -0.33 -5.97 7.72
C VAL A 51 0.40 -6.01 9.07
N SER A 52 1.56 -5.35 9.17
CA SER A 52 2.39 -5.32 10.38
C SER A 52 2.22 -4.03 11.18
N LYS A 53 2.33 -2.86 10.51
CA LYS A 53 2.27 -1.53 11.12
C LYS A 53 0.93 -0.83 10.90
N GLY A 54 0.22 -1.16 9.82
CA GLY A 54 -0.98 -0.45 9.40
C GLY A 54 -0.65 0.74 8.51
N PHE A 55 -1.67 1.51 8.15
CA PHE A 55 -1.56 2.66 7.26
C PHE A 55 -2.16 3.89 7.92
N THR A 56 -1.42 5.00 7.86
CA THR A 56 -1.88 6.30 8.37
C THR A 56 -1.54 7.36 7.33
N LYS A 57 -2.50 8.22 7.02
CA LYS A 57 -2.30 9.45 6.24
C LYS A 57 -2.85 10.60 7.05
N GLU A 58 -1.98 11.57 7.30
CA GLU A 58 -2.35 12.82 7.94
C GLU A 58 -2.63 13.84 6.83
N LEU A 59 -3.79 14.50 6.90
CA LEU A 59 -4.21 15.51 5.95
C LEU A 59 -4.43 16.81 6.73
N GLU A 60 -3.78 17.87 6.28
CA GLU A 60 -3.94 19.20 6.86
C GLU A 60 -5.03 19.97 6.12
N LEU A 61 -5.87 20.67 6.88
CA LEU A 61 -6.99 21.42 6.34
C LEU A 61 -6.72 22.93 6.49
N VAL A 62 -6.58 23.62 5.36
CA VAL A 62 -6.21 25.04 5.32
C VAL A 62 -7.39 25.86 4.80
N GLY A 63 -7.94 26.73 5.65
CA GLY A 63 -9.03 27.64 5.29
C GLY A 63 -9.79 28.18 6.51
N VAL A 64 -10.38 29.37 6.40
CA VAL A 64 -11.19 29.96 7.48
C VAL A 64 -12.57 29.31 7.48
N GLY A 65 -13.00 28.79 8.64
CA GLY A 65 -14.28 28.10 8.78
C GLY A 65 -14.26 26.63 8.35
N TYR A 66 -13.10 26.09 7.94
CA TYR A 66 -12.96 24.69 7.60
C TYR A 66 -12.90 23.81 8.85
N ARG A 67 -13.71 22.76 8.92
CA ARG A 67 -13.73 21.84 10.06
C ARG A 67 -13.92 20.40 9.60
N ALA A 68 -13.25 19.48 10.27
CA ALA A 68 -13.47 18.05 10.13
C ALA A 68 -14.06 17.50 11.44
N SER A 69 -15.17 16.78 11.35
CA SER A 69 -15.76 16.06 12.48
C SER A 69 -15.97 14.60 12.13
N ASN A 70 -15.69 13.70 13.07
CA ASN A 70 -15.89 12.28 12.88
C ASN A 70 -17.20 11.82 13.53
N GLN A 71 -18.12 11.25 12.74
CA GLN A 71 -19.31 10.56 13.20
C GLN A 71 -19.14 9.04 12.99
N GLY A 72 -18.43 8.39 13.92
CA GLY A 72 -18.16 6.95 13.88
C GLY A 72 -17.25 6.54 12.72
N GLN A 73 -17.83 6.02 11.64
CA GLN A 73 -17.13 5.67 10.39
C GLN A 73 -17.31 6.73 9.28
N LYS A 74 -18.04 7.81 9.53
CA LYS A 74 -18.26 8.90 8.58
C LYS A 74 -17.43 10.11 8.97
N LEU A 75 -16.70 10.67 8.01
CA LEU A 75 -15.97 11.91 8.17
C LEU A 75 -16.77 13.06 7.53
N ASP A 76 -17.29 13.96 8.36
CA ASP A 76 -17.97 15.16 7.91
C ASP A 76 -16.95 16.30 7.75
N LEU A 77 -16.85 16.85 6.55
CA LEU A 77 -15.93 17.93 6.20
C LEU A 77 -16.74 19.19 5.84
N ALA A 78 -16.71 20.19 6.71
CA ALA A 78 -17.28 21.51 6.42
C ALA A 78 -16.22 22.37 5.74
N LEU A 79 -16.29 22.50 4.41
CA LEU A 79 -15.30 23.21 3.59
C LEU A 79 -15.84 24.52 2.98
N GLY A 80 -16.90 25.08 3.56
CA GLY A 80 -17.52 26.32 3.05
C GLY A 80 -18.33 26.15 1.76
N PHE A 81 -18.68 24.92 1.37
CA PHE A 81 -19.68 24.66 0.33
C PHE A 81 -21.09 24.71 0.95
N SER A 82 -22.00 25.47 0.34
CA SER A 82 -23.45 25.49 0.62
C SER A 82 -24.20 24.72 -0.45
#